data_AF-A0ABD1IRE6-F1
#
_entry.id   AF-A0ABD1IRE6-F1
#
_cell.length_a   1.000
_cell.length_b   1.000
_cell.length_c   1.000
_cell.angle_alpha   90.00
_cell.angle_beta   90.00
_cell.angle_gamma   90.00
#
_symmetry.space_group_name_H-M   'P 1'
#
loop_
_entity.id
_entity.type
_entity.pdbx_description
1 polymer ?
#
loop_
_entity_poly.entity_id
_entity_poly.type
_entity_poly.pdbx_seq_one_letter_code
_entity_poly.pdbx_strand_id
1 'polypeptide(L)'
;MLSLATTPKCEEFAEFFTNKILAIRAEIIRDPNYLQDAPIKEPPTLQTFSAITEDDLYKLIKHSKRSTCSLDPIPTFLMKNNFNYISTPLLQIINTSILTGIFPSAFKTAVVKPLLKKPNLDYNTLNNYRPISNLPFISKILEKAVFLQLNQFLNENDILEKFQSGFRANHSTETALTKIVNDLRLSTATNKVSALVLLDLSAAFDTIDPNILLHRLKTWVGLSGHVLKWLESYITGRQFYISLGDHISKNHDVPFGVAQGSCLGPLLFSLYMLPLGNIIKKHNIDFHSYADDTQLYISVEPNKTTALQSLTSCLSAVTHWMSNNFLKLNENKTELLLIGPKDKREALLPSLGNLNQYVREQVTSLGVILDSDLSLKPHINKVTKTAYFHLRNIAKVRPFLTKPDAEKLVHAFITSRLDYCNALFTGLPKKSIEKLQLIQNSGARLLTKTRKMEHITPVLAELHWLPVSYRIDFKALLLVFKAVNGLAPCYIADALSSYTPARALRSADAGLLRIPDAPSKRIGESAFSYYAPKRWNALPQHIREAESIDIFKRQLKTYLFNQAYT
;
A
#
# COMPACT_ATOMS: atom_id res chain seq x y z
N MET A 1 26.08 -13.39 -9.95
CA MET A 1 25.23 -14.34 -9.19
C MET A 1 25.41 -15.77 -9.67
N LEU A 2 25.22 -16.06 -10.97
CA LEU A 2 25.46 -17.42 -11.52
C LEU A 2 26.91 -17.91 -11.35
N SER A 3 27.89 -17.00 -11.37
CA SER A 3 29.32 -17.34 -11.20
C SER A 3 29.72 -17.81 -9.79
N LEU A 4 28.83 -17.72 -8.79
CA LEU A 4 29.06 -18.12 -7.40
C LEU A 4 28.02 -19.13 -6.90
N ALA A 5 27.19 -19.66 -7.81
CA ALA A 5 26.14 -20.60 -7.46
C ALA A 5 26.75 -21.99 -7.20
N THR A 6 26.60 -22.48 -5.98
CA THR A 6 27.00 -23.84 -5.59
C THR A 6 25.96 -24.40 -4.62
N THR A 7 25.87 -25.73 -4.49
CA THR A 7 24.99 -26.38 -3.52
C THR A 7 25.28 -25.93 -2.07
N PRO A 8 26.55 -25.85 -1.61
CA PRO A 8 26.87 -25.26 -0.30
C PRO A 8 26.38 -23.83 -0.14
N LYS A 9 26.47 -22.99 -1.18
CA LYS A 9 25.96 -21.61 -1.11
C LYS A 9 24.43 -21.55 -0.96
N CYS A 10 23.72 -22.49 -1.59
CA CYS A 10 22.27 -22.61 -1.42
C CYS A 10 21.92 -22.96 0.03
N GLU A 11 22.66 -23.89 0.63
CA GLU A 11 22.47 -24.29 2.04
C GLU A 11 22.77 -23.12 3.00
N GLU A 12 23.87 -22.39 2.77
CA GLU A 12 24.24 -21.20 3.55
C GLU A 12 23.12 -20.14 3.54
N PHE A 13 22.48 -19.90 2.38
CA PHE A 13 21.33 -19.01 2.30
C PHE A 13 20.11 -19.55 3.06
N ALA A 14 19.86 -20.85 2.99
CA ALA A 14 18.72 -21.48 3.66
C ALA A 14 18.86 -21.36 5.18
N GLU A 15 20.02 -21.77 5.72
CA GLU A 15 20.35 -21.64 7.14
C GLU A 15 20.30 -20.18 7.60
N PHE A 16 20.87 -19.27 6.81
CA PHE A 16 20.86 -17.84 7.14
C PHE A 16 19.44 -17.28 7.26
N PHE A 17 18.55 -17.57 6.30
CA PHE A 17 17.18 -17.07 6.37
C PHE A 17 16.41 -17.67 7.55
N THR A 18 16.57 -18.96 7.82
CA THR A 18 15.94 -19.63 8.98
C THR A 18 16.46 -19.06 10.30
N ASN A 19 17.79 -19.03 10.49
CA ASN A 19 18.42 -18.57 11.73
C ASN A 19 18.13 -17.10 12.01
N LYS A 20 18.02 -16.27 10.97
CA LYS A 20 17.63 -14.87 11.13
C LYS A 20 16.26 -14.72 11.79
N ILE A 21 15.27 -15.52 11.42
CA ILE A 21 13.93 -15.43 12.00
C ILE A 21 13.92 -15.94 13.44
N LEU A 22 14.65 -17.03 13.71
CA LEU A 22 14.82 -17.56 15.05
C LEU A 22 15.50 -16.54 15.98
N ALA A 23 16.56 -15.89 15.52
CA ALA A 23 17.26 -14.84 16.27
C ALA A 23 16.34 -13.65 16.58
N ILE A 24 15.60 -13.14 15.58
CA ILE A 24 14.64 -12.04 15.79
C ILE A 24 13.60 -12.43 16.85
N ARG A 25 13.05 -13.64 16.78
CA ARG A 25 12.05 -14.11 17.75
C ARG A 25 12.64 -14.28 19.16
N ALA A 26 13.89 -14.74 19.27
CA ALA A 26 14.57 -14.89 20.56
C ALA A 26 14.86 -13.54 21.26
N GLU A 27 15.06 -12.46 20.50
CA GLU A 27 15.24 -11.10 21.02
C GLU A 27 13.94 -10.43 21.51
N ILE A 28 12.78 -11.06 21.28
CA ILE A 28 11.48 -10.51 21.68
C ILE A 28 11.19 -10.90 23.12
N ILE A 29 11.26 -9.91 24.01
CA ILE A 29 10.87 -10.06 25.42
C ILE A 29 9.35 -9.98 25.52
N ARG A 30 8.73 -11.07 25.97
CA ARG A 30 7.29 -11.18 26.19
C ARG A 30 6.96 -11.03 27.67
N ASP A 31 5.78 -10.53 27.96
CA ASP A 31 5.23 -10.56 29.31
C ASP A 31 4.48 -11.88 29.51
N PRO A 32 4.93 -12.75 30.45
CA PRO A 32 4.28 -14.03 30.69
C PRO A 32 2.84 -13.89 31.22
N ASN A 33 2.48 -12.73 31.77
CA ASN A 33 1.14 -12.46 32.30
C ASN A 33 0.25 -11.73 31.30
N TYR A 34 0.70 -11.54 30.06
CA TYR A 34 -0.07 -10.84 29.04
C TYR A 34 -1.36 -11.61 28.70
N LEU A 35 -2.50 -11.01 29.04
CA LEU A 35 -3.81 -11.53 28.67
C LEU A 35 -4.06 -11.24 27.19
N GLN A 36 -4.46 -12.26 26.43
CA GLN A 36 -4.82 -12.09 25.02
C GLN A 36 -5.98 -11.11 24.87
N ASP A 37 -5.85 -10.18 23.92
CA ASP A 37 -6.93 -9.26 23.60
C ASP A 37 -8.17 -10.03 23.10
N ALA A 38 -9.33 -9.59 23.57
CA ALA A 38 -10.63 -10.03 23.09
C ALA A 38 -11.23 -9.02 22.10
N PRO A 39 -12.01 -9.48 21.11
CA PRO A 39 -12.74 -8.58 20.22
C PRO A 39 -13.78 -7.78 21.02
N ILE A 40 -14.12 -6.59 20.53
CA ILE A 40 -15.12 -5.72 21.18
C ILE A 40 -16.53 -6.32 21.06
N LYS A 41 -16.78 -7.07 19.99
CA LYS A 41 -18.06 -7.73 19.68
C LYS A 41 -17.78 -9.16 19.26
N GLU A 42 -18.74 -10.04 19.50
CA GLU A 42 -18.68 -11.41 18.99
C GLU A 42 -18.75 -11.39 17.45
N PRO A 43 -17.80 -12.03 16.75
CA PRO A 43 -17.78 -12.00 15.29
C PRO A 43 -18.82 -12.97 14.70
N PRO A 44 -19.32 -12.68 13.49
CA PRO A 44 -20.11 -13.65 12.73
C PRO A 44 -19.27 -14.88 12.41
N THR A 45 -19.92 -16.02 12.16
CA THR A 45 -19.21 -17.29 11.97
C THR A 45 -19.15 -17.72 10.51
N LEU A 46 -17.97 -18.16 10.06
CA LEU A 46 -17.77 -18.86 8.78
C LEU A 46 -17.21 -20.26 9.02
N GLN A 47 -18.02 -21.29 8.72
CA GLN A 47 -17.68 -22.69 9.01
C GLN A 47 -17.21 -23.48 7.77
N THR A 48 -17.74 -23.13 6.60
CA THR A 48 -17.51 -23.86 5.35
C THR A 48 -17.22 -22.90 4.20
N PHE A 49 -16.38 -23.35 3.28
CA PHE A 49 -16.24 -22.73 1.97
C PHE A 49 -17.13 -23.48 0.96
N SER A 50 -17.57 -22.76 -0.07
CA SER A 50 -18.30 -23.34 -1.20
C SER A 50 -17.34 -23.91 -2.24
N ALA A 51 -17.73 -25.03 -2.86
CA ALA A 51 -17.06 -25.53 -4.05
C ALA A 51 -17.13 -24.48 -5.18
N ILE A 52 -16.07 -24.37 -5.96
CA ILE A 52 -16.03 -23.49 -7.14
C ILE A 52 -16.53 -24.23 -8.38
N THR A 53 -17.00 -23.48 -9.37
CA THR A 53 -17.41 -24.02 -10.67
C THR A 53 -16.24 -24.05 -11.66
N GLU A 54 -16.43 -24.72 -12.80
CA GLU A 54 -15.45 -24.68 -13.89
C GLU A 54 -15.27 -23.28 -14.47
N ASP A 55 -16.34 -22.47 -14.51
CA ASP A 55 -16.28 -21.07 -14.95
C ASP A 55 -15.47 -20.19 -13.96
N ASP A 56 -15.66 -20.39 -12.66
CA ASP A 56 -14.82 -19.74 -11.64
C ASP A 56 -13.35 -20.09 -11.84
N LEU A 57 -13.06 -21.38 -12.05
CA LEU A 57 -11.70 -21.86 -12.30
C LEU A 57 -11.12 -21.24 -13.58
N TYR A 58 -11.89 -21.18 -14.67
CA TYR A 58 -11.50 -20.52 -15.91
C TYR A 58 -11.16 -19.05 -15.67
N LYS A 59 -12.02 -18.31 -14.96
CA LYS A 59 -11.79 -16.90 -14.60
C LYS A 59 -10.52 -16.73 -13.77
N LEU A 60 -10.29 -17.57 -12.77
CA LEU A 60 -9.08 -17.56 -11.94
C LEU A 60 -7.81 -17.78 -12.78
N ILE A 61 -7.83 -18.80 -13.63
CA ILE A 61 -6.70 -19.14 -14.50
C ILE A 61 -6.47 -18.06 -15.55
N LYS A 62 -7.51 -17.50 -16.17
CA LYS A 62 -7.37 -16.45 -17.18
C LYS A 62 -6.67 -15.21 -16.64
N HIS A 63 -7.07 -14.74 -15.45
CA HIS A 63 -6.55 -13.50 -14.84
C HIS A 63 -5.24 -13.68 -14.06
N SER A 64 -4.78 -14.92 -13.82
CA SER A 64 -3.52 -15.18 -13.13
C SER A 64 -2.29 -14.76 -13.96
N LYS A 65 -1.15 -14.50 -13.31
CA LYS A 65 0.12 -14.25 -14.01
C LYS A 65 0.61 -15.53 -14.72
N ARG A 66 1.34 -15.38 -15.83
CA ARG A 66 1.97 -16.50 -16.57
C ARG A 66 3.28 -17.00 -15.93
N SER A 67 3.51 -16.74 -14.64
CA SER A 67 4.74 -17.19 -13.97
C SER A 67 4.70 -18.69 -13.71
N THR A 68 5.80 -19.37 -14.04
CA THR A 68 5.99 -20.82 -13.85
C THR A 68 6.84 -21.08 -12.62
N CYS A 69 6.44 -22.08 -11.83
CA CYS A 69 7.27 -22.69 -10.81
C CYS A 69 7.91 -23.96 -11.35
N SER A 70 9.14 -24.28 -10.92
CA SER A 70 9.79 -25.55 -11.26
C SER A 70 9.09 -26.76 -10.64
N LEU A 71 8.24 -26.55 -9.63
CA LEU A 71 7.39 -27.58 -9.02
C LEU A 71 6.06 -27.77 -9.77
N ASP A 72 5.77 -26.95 -10.78
CA ASP A 72 4.57 -27.14 -11.60
C ASP A 72 4.77 -28.34 -12.54
N PRO A 73 3.72 -29.17 -12.76
CA PRO A 73 3.83 -30.35 -13.62
C PRO A 73 4.14 -29.99 -15.07
N ILE A 74 3.67 -28.82 -15.52
CA ILE A 74 3.95 -28.26 -16.84
C ILE A 74 4.02 -26.72 -16.73
N PRO A 75 4.72 -26.06 -17.68
CA PRO A 75 4.74 -24.60 -17.75
C PRO A 75 3.36 -23.95 -17.72
N THR A 76 3.21 -22.86 -16.97
CA THR A 76 1.93 -22.15 -16.78
C THR A 76 1.26 -21.73 -18.09
N PHE A 77 2.03 -21.35 -19.11
CA PHE A 77 1.46 -21.00 -20.42
C PHE A 77 0.82 -22.21 -21.12
N LEU A 78 1.39 -23.41 -20.98
CA LEU A 78 0.82 -24.64 -21.52
C LEU A 78 -0.44 -25.03 -20.76
N MET A 79 -0.46 -24.88 -19.42
CA MET A 79 -1.69 -25.09 -18.64
C MET A 79 -2.82 -24.17 -19.13
N LYS A 80 -2.52 -22.87 -19.30
CA LYS A 80 -3.52 -21.90 -19.74
C LYS A 80 -4.05 -22.19 -21.15
N ASN A 81 -3.17 -22.54 -22.07
CA ASN A 81 -3.54 -22.80 -23.47
C ASN A 81 -4.34 -24.11 -23.62
N ASN A 82 -4.14 -25.07 -22.72
CA ASN A 82 -4.79 -26.38 -22.75
C ASN A 82 -5.81 -26.56 -21.62
N PHE A 83 -6.39 -25.46 -21.12
CA PHE A 83 -7.29 -25.46 -19.96
C PHE A 83 -8.40 -26.51 -20.07
N ASN A 84 -9.04 -26.63 -21.23
CA ASN A 84 -10.17 -27.55 -21.45
C ASN A 84 -9.82 -29.03 -21.25
N TYR A 85 -8.54 -29.42 -21.34
CA TYR A 85 -8.10 -30.80 -21.12
C TYR A 85 -7.74 -31.08 -19.66
N ILE A 86 -7.49 -30.04 -18.88
CA ILE A 86 -7.01 -30.15 -17.49
C ILE A 86 -8.00 -29.57 -16.47
N SER A 87 -9.10 -28.96 -16.93
CA SER A 87 -10.07 -28.26 -16.08
C SER A 87 -10.70 -29.20 -15.06
N THR A 88 -11.20 -30.36 -15.50
CA THR A 88 -11.84 -31.37 -14.64
C THR A 88 -10.93 -31.86 -13.50
N PRO A 89 -9.71 -32.38 -13.75
CA PRO A 89 -8.86 -32.84 -12.65
C PRO A 89 -8.41 -31.68 -11.74
N LEU A 90 -8.15 -30.49 -12.28
CA LEU A 90 -7.80 -29.32 -11.46
C LEU A 90 -8.96 -28.90 -10.55
N LEU A 91 -10.18 -28.89 -11.08
CA LEU A 91 -11.39 -28.56 -10.33
C LEU A 91 -11.62 -29.56 -9.20
N GLN A 92 -11.43 -30.86 -9.46
CA GLN A 92 -11.53 -31.90 -8.45
C GLN A 92 -10.50 -31.71 -7.33
N ILE A 93 -9.24 -31.42 -7.66
CA ILE A 93 -8.18 -31.15 -6.66
C ILE A 93 -8.57 -29.96 -5.78
N ILE A 94 -9.01 -28.85 -6.41
CA ILE A 94 -9.36 -27.62 -5.70
C ILE A 94 -10.58 -27.84 -4.80
N ASN A 95 -11.67 -28.40 -5.33
CA ASN A 95 -12.89 -28.61 -4.57
C ASN A 95 -12.70 -29.65 -3.46
N THR A 96 -11.92 -30.71 -3.69
CA THR A 96 -11.59 -31.68 -2.63
C THR A 96 -10.85 -30.99 -1.48
N SER A 97 -9.87 -30.13 -1.79
CA SER A 97 -9.16 -29.37 -0.75
C SER A 97 -10.10 -28.46 0.05
N ILE A 98 -10.95 -27.69 -0.65
CA ILE A 98 -11.91 -26.76 -0.06
C ILE A 98 -12.89 -27.50 0.86
N LEU A 99 -13.51 -28.58 0.37
CA LEU A 99 -14.57 -29.30 1.08
C LEU A 99 -14.05 -30.12 2.27
N THR A 100 -12.83 -30.67 2.17
CA THR A 100 -12.23 -31.46 3.27
C THR A 100 -11.53 -30.59 4.32
N GLY A 101 -11.33 -29.31 4.02
CA GLY A 101 -10.59 -28.38 4.85
C GLY A 101 -9.10 -28.73 4.94
N ILE A 102 -8.50 -29.26 3.88
CA ILE A 102 -7.09 -29.69 3.86
C ILE A 102 -6.35 -29.03 2.71
N PHE A 103 -5.24 -28.34 3.02
CA PHE A 103 -4.34 -27.82 2.01
C PHE A 103 -3.36 -28.92 1.56
N PRO A 104 -3.26 -29.23 0.25
CA PRO A 104 -2.46 -30.35 -0.24
C PRO A 104 -0.98 -30.24 0.15
N SER A 105 -0.40 -31.34 0.64
CA SER A 105 1.02 -31.40 1.05
C SER A 105 1.98 -31.05 -0.10
N ALA A 106 1.67 -31.48 -1.32
CA ALA A 106 2.44 -31.15 -2.52
C ALA A 106 2.53 -29.63 -2.80
N PHE A 107 1.63 -28.83 -2.23
CA PHE A 107 1.59 -27.37 -2.39
C PHE A 107 2.28 -26.61 -1.26
N LYS A 108 2.81 -27.31 -0.24
CA LYS A 108 3.42 -26.71 0.95
C LYS A 108 4.89 -26.33 0.79
N THR A 109 5.54 -26.73 -0.31
CA THR A 109 6.95 -26.42 -0.59
C THR A 109 7.08 -25.19 -1.49
N ALA A 110 7.94 -24.25 -1.09
CA ALA A 110 8.29 -23.07 -1.86
C ALA A 110 9.70 -23.16 -2.45
N VAL A 111 9.89 -22.70 -3.68
CA VAL A 111 11.23 -22.53 -4.28
C VAL A 111 11.69 -21.10 -4.05
N VAL A 112 12.70 -20.91 -3.21
CA VAL A 112 13.16 -19.57 -2.82
C VAL A 112 14.37 -19.17 -3.66
N LYS A 113 14.28 -17.96 -4.25
CA LYS A 113 15.37 -17.34 -4.99
C LYS A 113 15.87 -16.09 -4.23
N PRO A 114 17.10 -16.11 -3.70
CA PRO A 114 17.71 -14.94 -3.08
C PRO A 114 17.81 -13.77 -4.07
N LEU A 115 17.13 -12.65 -3.77
CA LEU A 115 17.18 -11.44 -4.59
C LEU A 115 17.88 -10.31 -3.85
N LEU A 116 18.91 -9.72 -4.46
CA LEU A 116 19.64 -8.59 -3.88
C LEU A 116 18.70 -7.37 -3.71
N LYS A 117 18.67 -6.80 -2.50
CA LYS A 117 17.78 -5.69 -2.12
C LYS A 117 17.99 -4.44 -2.97
N LYS A 118 19.25 -4.15 -3.35
CA LYS A 118 19.64 -3.02 -4.21
C LYS A 118 20.85 -3.42 -5.05
N PRO A 119 20.96 -2.98 -6.30
CA PRO A 119 21.99 -3.46 -7.23
C PRO A 119 23.42 -3.08 -6.85
N ASN A 120 23.60 -2.07 -5.99
CA ASN A 120 24.89 -1.55 -5.55
C ASN A 120 25.36 -2.12 -4.21
N LEU A 121 24.63 -3.08 -3.62
CA LEU A 121 25.02 -3.72 -2.37
C LEU A 121 26.03 -4.84 -2.64
N ASP A 122 26.86 -5.11 -1.63
CA ASP A 122 27.81 -6.21 -1.67
C ASP A 122 27.10 -7.56 -1.80
N TYR A 123 27.56 -8.38 -2.76
CA TYR A 123 27.02 -9.69 -3.07
C TYR A 123 27.42 -10.76 -2.06
N ASN A 124 28.49 -10.55 -1.28
CA ASN A 124 28.98 -11.51 -0.29
C ASN A 124 28.24 -11.41 1.05
N THR A 125 27.57 -10.28 1.30
CA THR A 125 26.80 -10.06 2.51
C THR A 125 25.38 -10.64 2.38
N LEU A 126 25.09 -11.76 3.05
CA LEU A 126 23.77 -12.44 2.99
C LEU A 126 22.59 -11.55 3.42
N ASN A 127 22.83 -10.64 4.37
CA ASN A 127 21.86 -9.64 4.83
C ASN A 127 21.32 -8.73 3.71
N ASN A 128 22.03 -8.64 2.58
CA ASN A 128 21.61 -7.83 1.43
C ASN A 128 20.57 -8.53 0.55
N TYR A 129 20.17 -9.76 0.85
CA TYR A 129 19.23 -10.53 0.04
C TYR A 129 17.83 -10.62 0.66
N ARG A 130 16.82 -10.82 -0.19
CA ARG A 130 15.44 -11.15 0.16
C ARG A 130 15.12 -12.58 -0.29
N PRO A 131 14.42 -13.38 0.54
CA PRO A 131 13.97 -14.71 0.16
C PRO A 131 12.71 -14.63 -0.71
N ILE A 132 12.84 -14.49 -2.03
CA ILE A 132 11.67 -14.43 -2.92
C ILE A 132 11.15 -15.85 -3.16
N SER A 133 9.99 -16.16 -2.58
CA SER A 133 9.34 -17.46 -2.75
C SER A 133 8.60 -17.55 -4.10
N ASN A 134 8.88 -18.61 -4.85
CA ASN A 134 8.14 -19.02 -6.03
C ASN A 134 7.25 -20.22 -5.66
N LEU A 135 5.96 -19.97 -5.54
CA LEU A 135 4.95 -20.96 -5.20
C LEU A 135 4.41 -21.66 -6.46
N PRO A 136 4.03 -22.95 -6.40
CA PRO A 136 3.36 -23.66 -7.49
C PRO A 136 2.15 -22.88 -8.02
N PHE A 137 1.96 -22.87 -9.33
CA PHE A 137 0.83 -22.24 -9.99
C PHE A 137 -0.52 -22.75 -9.48
N ILE A 138 -0.69 -24.07 -9.40
CA ILE A 138 -1.96 -24.68 -8.95
C ILE A 138 -2.25 -24.30 -7.50
N SER A 139 -1.22 -24.28 -6.65
CA SER A 139 -1.30 -23.79 -5.27
C SER A 139 -1.84 -22.36 -5.20
N LYS A 140 -1.30 -21.44 -6.03
CA LYS A 140 -1.77 -20.04 -6.10
C LYS A 140 -3.23 -19.93 -6.59
N ILE A 141 -3.69 -20.83 -7.47
CA ILE A 141 -5.10 -20.84 -7.91
C ILE A 141 -6.02 -21.26 -6.75
N LEU A 142 -5.66 -22.32 -6.04
CA LEU A 142 -6.39 -22.76 -4.84
C LEU A 142 -6.41 -21.68 -3.76
N GLU A 143 -5.27 -21.07 -3.44
CA GLU A 143 -5.18 -19.95 -2.50
C GLU A 143 -6.08 -18.79 -2.94
N LYS A 144 -6.14 -18.49 -4.24
CA LYS A 144 -6.97 -17.41 -4.76
C LYS A 144 -8.47 -17.73 -4.64
N ALA A 145 -8.88 -18.97 -4.87
CA ALA A 145 -10.26 -19.40 -4.66
C ALA A 145 -10.70 -19.20 -3.20
N VAL A 146 -9.87 -19.64 -2.24
CA VAL A 146 -10.11 -19.44 -0.81
C VAL A 146 -10.08 -17.96 -0.43
N PHE A 147 -9.11 -17.19 -0.95
CA PHE A 147 -9.03 -15.75 -0.72
C PHE A 147 -10.30 -15.02 -1.14
N LEU A 148 -10.91 -15.36 -2.28
CA LEU A 148 -12.10 -14.67 -2.75
C LEU A 148 -13.28 -14.85 -1.79
N GLN A 149 -13.51 -16.09 -1.33
CA GLN A 149 -14.59 -16.41 -0.40
C GLN A 149 -14.34 -15.79 0.99
N LEU A 150 -13.11 -15.90 1.50
CA LEU A 150 -12.74 -15.29 2.78
C LEU A 150 -12.85 -13.77 2.72
N ASN A 151 -12.34 -13.14 1.65
CA ASN A 151 -12.40 -11.70 1.49
C ASN A 151 -13.84 -11.19 1.32
N GLN A 152 -14.73 -11.96 0.67
CA GLN A 152 -16.14 -11.62 0.61
C GLN A 152 -16.75 -11.58 2.01
N PHE A 153 -16.62 -12.66 2.79
CA PHE A 153 -17.09 -12.73 4.17
C PHE A 153 -16.56 -11.57 5.03
N LEU A 154 -15.27 -11.26 4.92
CA LEU A 154 -14.65 -10.18 5.69
C LEU A 154 -15.21 -8.79 5.36
N ASN A 155 -15.56 -8.54 4.09
CA ASN A 155 -16.13 -7.25 3.67
C ASN A 155 -17.62 -7.12 4.00
N GLU A 156 -18.39 -8.20 3.83
CA GLU A 156 -19.83 -8.23 4.16
C GLU A 156 -20.08 -8.00 5.67
N ASN A 157 -19.12 -8.37 6.51
CA ASN A 157 -19.22 -8.28 7.96
C ASN A 157 -18.36 -7.17 8.59
N ASP A 158 -17.77 -6.28 7.78
CA ASP A 158 -16.92 -5.15 8.22
C ASP A 158 -15.83 -5.53 9.25
N ILE A 159 -15.17 -6.68 9.04
CA ILE A 159 -14.18 -7.23 9.99
C ILE A 159 -12.81 -6.55 9.85
N LEU A 160 -12.46 -6.08 8.65
CA LEU A 160 -11.14 -5.52 8.37
C LEU A 160 -10.96 -4.13 8.99
N GLU A 161 -9.81 -3.88 9.64
CA GLU A 161 -9.50 -2.56 10.20
C GLU A 161 -9.57 -1.47 9.13
N LYS A 162 -10.44 -0.48 9.35
CA LYS A 162 -10.72 0.67 8.48
C LYS A 162 -9.44 1.39 8.04
N PHE A 163 -8.49 1.57 8.94
CA PHE A 163 -7.24 2.29 8.68
C PHE A 163 -6.08 1.39 8.23
N GLN A 164 -6.33 0.13 7.89
CA GLN A 164 -5.37 -0.73 7.18
C GLN A 164 -5.63 -0.69 5.68
N SER A 165 -4.69 -0.17 4.90
CA SER A 165 -4.83 0.04 3.44
C SER A 165 -3.97 -0.88 2.57
N GLY A 166 -3.04 -1.62 3.18
CA GLY A 166 -2.17 -2.54 2.46
C GLY A 166 -2.97 -3.67 1.81
N PHE A 167 -2.70 -3.95 0.54
CA PHE A 167 -3.24 -5.10 -0.20
C PHE A 167 -4.78 -5.21 -0.27
N ARG A 168 -5.50 -4.11 -0.06
CA ARG A 168 -6.97 -4.06 -0.16
C ARG A 168 -7.45 -3.43 -1.46
N ALA A 169 -8.57 -3.93 -1.97
CA ALA A 169 -9.25 -3.33 -3.10
C ALA A 169 -9.66 -1.88 -2.77
N ASN A 170 -9.62 -0.99 -3.75
CA ASN A 170 -9.93 0.44 -3.64
C ASN A 170 -9.01 1.26 -2.70
N HIS A 171 -8.07 0.64 -2.01
CA HIS A 171 -7.08 1.30 -1.17
C HIS A 171 -5.74 1.45 -1.92
N SER A 172 -4.97 2.49 -1.59
CA SER A 172 -3.62 2.68 -2.13
C SER A 172 -2.76 3.49 -1.16
N THR A 173 -1.46 3.58 -1.46
CA THR A 173 -0.57 4.51 -0.75
C THR A 173 -1.06 5.96 -0.88
N GLU A 174 -1.64 6.31 -2.03
CA GLU A 174 -2.21 7.63 -2.30
C GLU A 174 -3.45 7.91 -1.44
N THR A 175 -4.38 6.95 -1.27
CA THR A 175 -5.55 7.15 -0.39
C THR A 175 -5.12 7.29 1.08
N ALA A 176 -4.21 6.43 1.55
CA ALA A 176 -3.69 6.50 2.91
C ALA A 176 -3.02 7.85 3.20
N LEU A 177 -2.07 8.26 2.36
CA LEU A 177 -1.38 9.54 2.53
C LEU A 177 -2.31 10.73 2.35
N THR A 178 -3.34 10.64 1.50
CA THR A 178 -4.33 11.73 1.35
C THR A 178 -5.06 11.98 2.66
N LYS A 179 -5.46 10.92 3.39
CA LYS A 179 -6.09 11.06 4.72
C LYS A 179 -5.13 11.70 5.73
N ILE A 180 -3.92 11.17 5.85
CA ILE A 180 -2.93 11.67 6.82
C ILE A 180 -2.58 13.13 6.53
N VAL A 181 -2.18 13.45 5.30
CA VAL A 181 -1.78 14.82 4.90
C VAL A 181 -2.95 15.80 5.01
N ASN A 182 -4.18 15.36 4.74
CA ASN A 182 -5.37 16.16 4.99
C ASN A 182 -5.46 16.59 6.47
N ASP A 183 -5.39 15.63 7.39
CA ASP A 183 -5.50 15.91 8.83
C ASP A 183 -4.37 16.79 9.33
N LEU A 184 -3.13 16.51 8.90
CA LEU A 184 -1.96 17.31 9.25
C LEU A 184 -2.07 18.76 8.73
N ARG A 185 -2.60 18.97 7.52
CA ARG A 185 -2.86 20.32 6.97
C ARG A 185 -3.93 21.06 7.75
N LEU A 186 -5.01 20.38 8.14
CA LEU A 186 -6.07 20.98 8.95
C LEU A 186 -5.57 21.37 10.35
N SER A 187 -4.82 20.48 10.99
CA SER A 187 -4.14 20.77 12.27
C SER A 187 -3.24 22.00 12.16
N THR A 188 -2.37 22.04 11.16
CA THR A 188 -1.47 23.18 10.92
C THR A 188 -2.24 24.47 10.62
N ALA A 189 -3.36 24.39 9.90
CA ALA A 189 -4.22 25.54 9.62
C ALA A 189 -4.80 26.17 10.89
N THR A 190 -5.02 25.37 11.93
CA THR A 190 -5.46 25.82 13.26
C THR A 190 -4.31 26.18 14.20
N ASN A 191 -3.11 26.40 13.66
CA ASN A 191 -1.93 26.82 14.40
C ASN A 191 -1.46 25.79 15.46
N LYS A 192 -1.76 24.50 15.25
CA LYS A 192 -1.33 23.36 16.08
C LYS A 192 -0.06 22.70 15.50
N VAL A 193 0.60 21.88 16.30
CA VAL A 193 1.74 21.06 15.88
C VAL A 193 1.30 19.60 15.87
N SER A 194 1.52 18.88 14.78
CA SER A 194 1.26 17.45 14.73
C SER A 194 2.55 16.64 14.90
N ALA A 195 2.49 15.60 15.72
CA ALA A 195 3.54 14.59 15.81
C ALA A 195 3.12 13.38 14.96
N LEU A 196 3.95 13.00 13.99
CA LEU A 196 3.76 11.85 13.11
C LEU A 196 4.89 10.84 13.35
N VAL A 197 4.58 9.68 13.91
CA VAL A 197 5.52 8.60 14.18
C VAL A 197 5.36 7.51 13.12
N LEU A 198 6.46 7.14 12.46
CA LEU A 198 6.53 6.03 11.52
C LEU A 198 7.18 4.84 12.23
N LEU A 199 6.44 3.75 12.34
CA LEU A 199 6.89 2.48 12.92
C LEU A 199 7.18 1.47 11.80
N ASP A 200 8.36 0.86 11.84
CA ASP A 200 8.78 -0.22 10.94
C ASP A 200 8.95 -1.52 11.75
N LEU A 201 8.59 -2.65 11.13
CA LEU A 201 8.72 -3.98 11.74
C LEU A 201 9.88 -4.76 11.11
N SER A 202 10.63 -5.46 11.96
CA SER A 202 11.69 -6.37 11.51
C SER A 202 11.10 -7.71 11.07
N ALA A 203 11.15 -7.99 9.77
CA ALA A 203 10.71 -9.26 9.16
C ALA A 203 9.24 -9.63 9.50
N ALA A 204 8.35 -8.64 9.46
CA ALA A 204 6.97 -8.74 9.97
C ALA A 204 6.19 -9.99 9.52
N PHE A 205 6.25 -10.32 8.22
CA PHE A 205 5.55 -11.48 7.67
C PHE A 205 6.15 -12.82 8.11
N ASP A 206 7.45 -12.84 8.38
CA ASP A 206 8.21 -14.05 8.68
C ASP A 206 8.17 -14.38 10.19
N THR A 207 7.83 -13.41 11.04
CA THR A 207 7.75 -13.61 12.50
C THR A 207 6.36 -13.97 13.02
N ILE A 208 5.32 -13.99 12.17
CA ILE A 208 3.95 -14.35 12.58
C ILE A 208 3.95 -15.72 13.26
N ASP A 209 3.34 -15.79 14.44
CA ASP A 209 3.17 -17.04 15.17
C ASP A 209 1.90 -17.79 14.69
N PRO A 210 2.00 -19.05 14.22
CA PRO A 210 0.84 -19.79 13.73
C PRO A 210 -0.26 -19.97 14.77
N ASN A 211 0.08 -20.18 16.05
CA ASN A 211 -0.91 -20.41 17.10
C ASN A 211 -1.68 -19.13 17.43
N ILE A 212 -0.96 -18.00 17.53
CA ILE A 212 -1.61 -16.69 17.72
C ILE A 212 -2.48 -16.35 16.50
N LEU A 213 -2.01 -16.62 15.29
CA LEU A 213 -2.80 -16.40 14.08
C LEU A 213 -4.08 -17.23 14.09
N LEU A 214 -4.01 -18.54 14.36
CA LEU A 214 -5.19 -19.41 14.42
C LEU A 214 -6.16 -18.99 15.51
N HIS A 215 -5.64 -18.62 16.68
CA HIS A 215 -6.45 -18.06 17.74
C HIS A 215 -7.18 -16.78 17.28
N ARG A 216 -6.49 -15.87 16.58
CA ARG A 216 -7.05 -14.64 16.01
C ARG A 216 -8.14 -14.94 14.98
N LEU A 217 -7.89 -15.87 14.06
CA LEU A 217 -8.84 -16.29 13.04
C LEU A 217 -10.11 -16.89 13.68
N LYS A 218 -9.96 -17.65 14.76
CA LYS A 218 -11.10 -18.21 15.49
C LYS A 218 -11.89 -17.12 16.25
N THR A 219 -11.21 -16.33 17.06
CA THR A 219 -11.85 -15.48 18.07
C THR A 219 -12.18 -14.07 17.59
N TRP A 220 -11.36 -13.47 16.73
CA TRP A 220 -11.59 -12.10 16.22
C TRP A 220 -12.32 -12.09 14.88
N VAL A 221 -12.10 -13.12 14.06
CA VAL A 221 -12.69 -13.20 12.71
C VAL A 221 -13.92 -14.12 12.68
N GLY A 222 -14.04 -15.07 13.63
CA GLY A 222 -15.16 -16.00 13.68
C GLY A 222 -15.03 -17.19 12.73
N LEU A 223 -13.81 -17.58 12.35
CA LEU A 223 -13.58 -18.75 11.51
C LEU A 223 -13.64 -20.04 12.33
N SER A 224 -14.35 -21.05 11.84
CA SER A 224 -14.43 -22.37 12.48
C SER A 224 -14.62 -23.49 11.44
N GLY A 225 -14.87 -24.71 11.89
CA GLY A 225 -15.14 -25.86 11.01
C GLY A 225 -14.04 -26.13 9.98
N HIS A 226 -14.45 -26.45 8.76
CA HIS A 226 -13.55 -26.75 7.65
C HIS A 226 -12.72 -25.54 7.22
N VAL A 227 -13.23 -24.33 7.41
CA VAL A 227 -12.51 -23.09 7.05
C VAL A 227 -11.28 -22.89 7.93
N LEU A 228 -11.45 -22.99 9.25
CA LEU A 228 -10.32 -22.86 10.18
C LEU A 228 -9.33 -24.02 10.00
N LYS A 229 -9.84 -25.25 9.82
CA LYS A 229 -9.02 -26.45 9.53
C LYS A 229 -8.19 -26.28 8.25
N TRP A 230 -8.77 -25.68 7.20
CA TRP A 230 -8.05 -25.41 5.96
C TRP A 230 -6.91 -24.43 6.18
N LEU A 231 -7.15 -23.35 6.93
CA LEU A 231 -6.14 -22.33 7.22
C LEU A 231 -5.01 -22.88 8.11
N GLU A 232 -5.34 -23.71 9.10
CA GLU A 232 -4.36 -24.46 9.89
C GLU A 232 -3.51 -25.38 9.01
N SER A 233 -4.16 -26.16 8.14
CA SER A 233 -3.47 -27.01 7.18
C SER A 233 -2.58 -26.20 6.22
N TYR A 234 -3.01 -25.00 5.83
CA TYR A 234 -2.28 -24.11 4.92
C TYR A 234 -0.99 -23.53 5.51
N ILE A 235 -1.00 -23.16 6.80
CA ILE A 235 0.15 -22.52 7.47
C ILE A 235 1.11 -23.52 8.12
N THR A 236 0.68 -24.76 8.39
CA THR A 236 1.49 -25.79 9.06
C THR A 236 2.20 -26.73 8.08
N GLY A 237 3.37 -27.25 8.48
CA GLY A 237 4.15 -28.21 7.69
C GLY A 237 4.66 -27.65 6.37
N ARG A 238 4.97 -26.34 6.34
CA ARG A 238 5.51 -25.67 5.17
C ARG A 238 7.01 -25.84 5.10
N GLN A 239 7.53 -25.94 3.88
CA GLN A 239 8.95 -26.09 3.62
C GLN A 239 9.40 -25.15 2.52
N PHE A 240 10.70 -24.89 2.46
CA PHE A 240 11.33 -24.22 1.33
C PHE A 240 12.69 -24.83 1.01
N TYR A 241 13.17 -24.58 -0.19
CA TYR A 241 14.57 -24.79 -0.56
C TYR A 241 15.07 -23.61 -1.40
N ILE A 242 16.37 -23.34 -1.34
CA ILE A 242 17.04 -22.31 -2.15
C ILE A 242 17.38 -22.90 -3.52
N SER A 243 17.13 -22.12 -4.58
CA SER A 243 17.55 -22.45 -5.95
C SER A 243 18.40 -21.34 -6.54
N LEU A 244 19.63 -21.68 -6.93
CA LEU A 244 20.59 -20.78 -7.61
C LEU A 244 21.13 -21.48 -8.87
N GLY A 245 20.62 -21.11 -10.04
CA GLY A 245 20.94 -21.82 -11.29
C GLY A 245 20.47 -23.28 -11.19
N ASP A 246 21.39 -24.21 -11.43
CA ASP A 246 21.14 -25.66 -11.37
C ASP A 246 21.39 -26.26 -9.96
N HIS A 247 21.79 -25.43 -8.99
CA HIS A 247 22.05 -25.86 -7.62
C HIS A 247 20.84 -25.62 -6.72
N ILE A 248 20.60 -26.56 -5.81
CA ILE A 248 19.53 -26.51 -4.81
C ILE A 248 20.05 -26.87 -3.41
N SER A 249 19.43 -26.31 -2.37
CA SER A 249 19.63 -26.74 -0.98
C SER A 249 18.77 -27.97 -0.64
N LYS A 250 18.94 -28.50 0.57
CA LYS A 250 17.93 -29.41 1.16
C LYS A 250 16.62 -28.65 1.42
N ASN A 251 15.55 -29.40 1.73
CA ASN A 251 14.32 -28.81 2.25
C ASN A 251 14.52 -28.36 3.71
N HIS A 252 14.07 -27.15 4.00
CA HIS A 252 14.06 -26.54 5.33
C HIS A 252 12.63 -26.24 5.74
N ASP A 253 12.31 -26.49 7.01
CA ASP A 253 10.99 -26.19 7.56
C ASP A 253 10.79 -24.69 7.77
N VAL A 254 9.54 -24.25 7.63
CA VAL A 254 9.10 -22.88 7.91
C VAL A 254 8.18 -22.91 9.13
N PRO A 255 8.73 -22.82 10.35
CA PRO A 255 7.93 -22.94 11.57
C PRO A 255 7.07 -21.70 11.84
N PHE A 256 7.45 -20.54 11.30
CA PHE A 256 6.81 -19.26 11.55
C PHE A 256 6.61 -18.48 10.26
N GLY A 257 5.71 -17.51 10.33
CA GLY A 257 5.42 -16.61 9.24
C GLY A 257 4.34 -17.11 8.29
N VAL A 258 4.06 -16.29 7.29
CA VAL A 258 3.19 -16.63 6.18
C VAL A 258 3.97 -16.53 4.88
N ALA A 259 3.64 -17.37 3.90
CA ALA A 259 4.41 -17.47 2.66
C ALA A 259 4.48 -16.12 1.90
N GLN A 260 5.68 -15.60 1.70
CA GLN A 260 5.88 -14.42 0.84
C GLN A 260 5.47 -14.76 -0.60
N GLY A 261 4.80 -13.84 -1.29
CA GLY A 261 4.29 -14.08 -2.65
C GLY A 261 2.98 -14.88 -2.73
N SER A 262 2.44 -15.34 -1.60
CA SER A 262 1.05 -15.81 -1.47
C SER A 262 0.06 -14.63 -1.60
N CYS A 263 -1.14 -14.89 -2.12
CA CYS A 263 -2.23 -13.91 -2.05
C CYS A 263 -2.93 -13.90 -0.68
N LEU A 264 -2.86 -14.99 0.09
CA LEU A 264 -3.40 -15.07 1.45
C LEU A 264 -2.46 -14.45 2.48
N GLY A 265 -1.14 -14.51 2.28
CA GLY A 265 -0.15 -13.97 3.24
C GLY A 265 -0.46 -12.53 3.71
N PRO A 266 -0.63 -11.55 2.79
CA PRO A 266 -1.05 -10.19 3.14
C PRO A 266 -2.36 -10.08 3.92
N LEU A 267 -3.35 -10.90 3.57
CA LEU A 267 -4.64 -10.90 4.24
C LEU A 267 -4.50 -11.43 5.67
N LEU A 268 -3.82 -12.57 5.84
CA LEU A 268 -3.56 -13.17 7.15
C LEU A 268 -2.75 -12.26 8.06
N PHE A 269 -1.75 -11.55 7.53
CA PHE A 269 -1.04 -10.51 8.28
C PHE A 269 -1.97 -9.39 8.73
N SER A 270 -2.86 -8.91 7.85
CA SER A 270 -3.84 -7.88 8.21
C SER A 270 -4.78 -8.36 9.32
N LEU A 271 -5.21 -9.63 9.28
CA LEU A 271 -6.05 -10.25 10.32
C LEU A 271 -5.29 -10.44 11.65
N TYR A 272 -4.00 -10.76 11.58
CA TYR A 272 -3.13 -10.83 12.76
C TYR A 272 -3.07 -9.50 13.51
N MET A 273 -3.09 -8.39 12.77
CA MET A 273 -2.94 -7.02 13.26
C MET A 273 -4.25 -6.38 13.77
N LEU A 274 -5.40 -7.07 13.70
CA LEU A 274 -6.71 -6.50 14.07
C LEU A 274 -6.76 -5.81 15.45
N PRO A 275 -6.18 -6.36 16.53
CA PRO A 275 -6.27 -5.73 17.85
C PRO A 275 -5.56 -4.37 17.93
N LEU A 276 -4.53 -4.15 17.10
CA LEU A 276 -3.67 -2.97 17.17
C LEU A 276 -4.47 -1.67 17.05
N GLY A 277 -5.48 -1.64 16.16
CA GLY A 277 -6.31 -0.47 15.98
C GLY A 277 -7.10 -0.09 17.24
N ASN A 278 -7.62 -1.09 17.96
CA ASN A 278 -8.33 -0.86 19.23
C ASN A 278 -7.39 -0.38 20.33
N ILE A 279 -6.16 -0.88 20.36
CA ILE A 279 -5.13 -0.46 21.33
C ILE A 279 -4.76 1.00 21.11
N ILE A 280 -4.52 1.41 19.86
CA ILE A 280 -4.20 2.79 19.52
C ILE A 280 -5.36 3.73 19.85
N LYS A 281 -6.60 3.36 19.48
CA LYS A 281 -7.81 4.15 19.73
C LYS A 281 -8.05 4.42 21.23
N LYS A 282 -7.70 3.49 22.12
CA LYS A 282 -7.80 3.70 23.59
C LYS A 282 -6.98 4.89 24.11
N HIS A 283 -5.94 5.29 23.38
CA HIS A 283 -5.09 6.43 23.72
C HIS A 283 -5.46 7.72 22.95
N ASN A 284 -6.59 7.73 22.22
CA ASN A 284 -7.04 8.86 21.40
C ASN A 284 -5.99 9.34 20.37
N ILE A 285 -5.33 8.38 19.73
CA ILE A 285 -4.35 8.63 18.67
C ILE A 285 -4.90 8.16 17.35
N ASP A 286 -4.72 8.98 16.33
CA ASP A 286 -5.04 8.60 14.96
C ASP A 286 -3.91 7.74 14.41
N PHE A 287 -4.26 6.81 13.53
CA PHE A 287 -3.26 5.99 12.86
C PHE A 287 -3.68 5.60 11.46
N HIS A 288 -2.69 5.15 10.71
CA HIS A 288 -2.89 4.51 9.42
C HIS A 288 -1.83 3.45 9.20
N SER A 289 -2.25 2.26 8.78
CA SER A 289 -1.35 1.17 8.43
C SER A 289 -1.41 0.88 6.93
N TYR A 290 -0.27 0.50 6.37
CA TYR A 290 -0.17 -0.05 5.02
C TYR A 290 0.71 -1.29 5.08
N ALA A 291 0.07 -2.45 5.15
CA ALA A 291 0.73 -3.70 5.51
C ALA A 291 1.41 -3.56 6.89
N ASP A 292 2.72 -3.79 6.96
CA ASP A 292 3.55 -3.70 8.17
C ASP A 292 3.91 -2.26 8.57
N ASP A 293 3.93 -1.32 7.63
CA ASP A 293 4.16 0.10 7.91
C ASP A 293 2.99 0.66 8.74
N THR A 294 3.25 1.12 9.96
CA THR A 294 2.23 1.73 10.84
C THR A 294 2.61 3.17 11.17
N GLN A 295 1.69 4.09 10.94
CA GLN A 295 1.86 5.52 11.17
C GLN A 295 0.92 5.95 12.29
N LEU A 296 1.47 6.49 13.37
CA LEU A 296 0.69 7.09 14.45
C LEU A 296 0.77 8.61 14.33
N TYR A 297 -0.33 9.32 14.53
CA TYR A 297 -0.28 10.76 14.55
C TYR A 297 -1.29 11.38 15.51
N ILE A 298 -0.89 12.52 16.07
CA ILE A 298 -1.72 13.29 16.99
C ILE A 298 -1.45 14.78 16.80
N SER A 299 -2.50 15.59 16.94
CA SER A 299 -2.38 17.04 17.00
C SER A 299 -2.14 17.50 18.44
N VAL A 300 -1.12 18.32 18.63
CA VAL A 300 -0.70 18.88 19.90
C VAL A 300 -0.95 20.39 19.90
N GLU A 301 -1.64 20.87 20.93
CA GLU A 301 -1.74 22.31 21.18
C GLU A 301 -0.44 22.77 21.83
N PRO A 302 0.15 23.92 21.42
CA PRO A 302 1.48 24.35 21.89
C PRO A 302 1.64 24.42 23.42
N ASN A 303 0.53 24.63 24.14
CA ASN A 303 0.52 24.80 25.59
C ASN A 303 -0.02 23.57 26.35
N LYS A 304 -0.31 22.44 25.66
CA LYS A 304 -0.85 21.22 26.28
C LYS A 304 -0.02 20.00 25.91
N THR A 305 0.84 19.59 26.83
CA THR A 305 1.74 18.43 26.68
C THR A 305 1.04 17.08 26.95
N THR A 306 -0.20 17.08 27.43
CA THR A 306 -0.98 15.85 27.69
C THR A 306 -1.09 14.95 26.46
N ALA A 307 -1.19 15.52 25.26
CA ALA A 307 -1.21 14.77 24.01
C ALA A 307 0.10 13.99 23.76
N LEU A 308 1.26 14.53 24.18
CA LEU A 308 2.54 13.82 24.08
C LEU A 308 2.68 12.68 25.09
N GLN A 309 2.06 12.83 26.26
CA GLN A 309 1.95 11.74 27.23
C GLN A 309 1.09 10.62 26.66
N SER A 310 -0.08 10.93 26.07
CA SER A 310 -0.90 9.95 25.36
C SER A 310 -0.13 9.23 24.26
N LEU A 311 0.65 9.96 23.45
CA LEU A 311 1.52 9.37 22.42
C LEU A 311 2.55 8.40 23.00
N THR A 312 3.21 8.78 24.09
CA THR A 312 4.22 7.96 24.75
C THR A 312 3.59 6.70 25.36
N SER A 313 2.46 6.83 26.06
CA SER A 313 1.71 5.70 26.60
C SER A 313 1.23 4.75 25.51
N CYS A 314 0.76 5.29 24.37
CA CYS A 314 0.36 4.48 23.23
C CYS A 314 1.52 3.74 22.59
N LEU A 315 2.68 4.39 22.40
CA LEU A 315 3.87 3.74 21.87
C LEU A 315 4.33 2.58 22.78
N SER A 316 4.24 2.78 24.09
CA SER A 316 4.51 1.71 25.07
C SER A 316 3.52 0.56 24.93
N ALA A 317 2.21 0.84 24.87
CA ALA A 317 1.17 -0.17 24.68
C ALA A 317 1.31 -0.92 23.35
N VAL A 318 1.63 -0.22 22.26
CA VAL A 318 1.88 -0.80 20.94
C VAL A 318 3.12 -1.69 20.98
N THR A 319 4.22 -1.23 21.56
CA THR A 319 5.47 -2.01 21.68
C THR A 319 5.24 -3.27 22.49
N HIS A 320 4.58 -3.15 23.63
CA HIS A 320 4.24 -4.27 24.51
C HIS A 320 3.28 -5.26 23.84
N TRP A 321 2.28 -4.78 23.11
CA TRP A 321 1.40 -5.65 22.33
C TRP A 321 2.16 -6.38 21.23
N MET A 322 2.97 -5.66 20.45
CA MET A 322 3.73 -6.23 19.34
C MET A 322 4.68 -7.32 19.84
N SER A 323 5.41 -7.08 20.94
CA SER A 323 6.31 -8.09 21.49
C SER A 323 5.56 -9.35 21.94
N ASN A 324 4.43 -9.20 22.62
CA ASN A 324 3.59 -10.34 23.03
C ASN A 324 2.97 -11.12 21.87
N ASN A 325 2.95 -10.51 20.68
CA ASN A 325 2.50 -11.12 19.43
C ASN A 325 3.68 -11.42 18.47
N PHE A 326 4.91 -11.56 18.96
CA PHE A 326 6.09 -11.89 18.16
C PHE A 326 6.36 -10.94 16.98
N LEU A 327 6.01 -9.67 17.12
CA LEU A 327 6.34 -8.60 16.20
C LEU A 327 7.42 -7.71 16.83
N LYS A 328 8.55 -7.55 16.14
CA LYS A 328 9.68 -6.74 16.61
C LYS A 328 9.67 -5.38 15.91
N LEU A 329 9.45 -4.31 16.67
CA LEU A 329 9.68 -2.95 16.19
C LEU A 329 11.16 -2.73 15.88
N ASN A 330 11.41 -2.02 14.78
CA ASN A 330 12.74 -1.63 14.35
C ASN A 330 13.05 -0.22 14.84
N GLU A 331 13.60 -0.11 16.04
CA GLU A 331 13.92 1.18 16.68
C GLU A 331 14.83 2.07 15.82
N ASN A 332 15.76 1.47 15.06
CA ASN A 332 16.68 2.21 14.19
C ASN A 332 16.00 2.84 12.97
N LYS A 333 14.82 2.36 12.60
CA LYS A 333 14.02 2.88 11.50
C LYS A 333 12.79 3.64 11.97
N THR A 334 12.50 3.65 13.27
CA THR A 334 11.45 4.49 13.82
C THR A 334 11.83 5.95 13.61
N GLU A 335 10.93 6.72 13.00
CA GLU A 335 11.13 8.14 12.73
C GLU A 335 9.94 8.94 13.28
N LEU A 336 10.21 10.13 13.83
CA LEU A 336 9.20 11.09 14.27
C LEU A 336 9.36 12.38 13.44
N LEU A 337 8.28 12.83 12.81
CA LEU A 337 8.21 14.13 12.16
C LEU A 337 7.31 15.05 12.99
N LEU A 338 7.79 16.24 13.32
CA LEU A 338 6.96 17.32 13.85
C LEU A 338 6.52 18.22 12.70
N ILE A 339 5.22 18.43 12.56
CA ILE A 339 4.62 19.22 11.48
C ILE A 339 3.94 20.46 12.07
N GLY A 340 4.23 21.64 11.54
CA GLY A 340 3.60 22.89 11.98
C GLY A 340 4.54 24.09 11.97
N PRO A 341 4.10 25.26 12.50
CA PRO A 341 4.92 26.46 12.59
C PRO A 341 6.24 26.19 13.34
N LYS A 342 7.36 26.68 12.79
CA LYS A 342 8.71 26.36 13.26
C LYS A 342 8.91 26.67 14.75
N ASP A 343 8.54 27.88 15.14
CA ASP A 343 8.55 28.39 16.52
C ASP A 343 7.79 27.47 17.49
N LYS A 344 6.63 26.95 17.09
CA LYS A 344 5.84 26.03 17.91
C LYS A 344 6.44 24.62 17.97
N ARG A 345 7.05 24.16 16.88
CA ARG A 345 7.76 22.88 16.86
C ARG A 345 8.96 22.92 17.79
N GLU A 346 9.76 23.99 17.72
CA GLU A 346 10.93 24.19 18.58
C GLU A 346 10.55 24.25 20.06
N ALA A 347 9.45 24.94 20.39
CA ALA A 347 8.92 24.99 21.76
C ALA A 347 8.47 23.61 22.30
N LEU A 348 8.08 22.68 21.42
CA LEU A 348 7.61 21.36 21.79
C LEU A 348 8.74 20.34 22.03
N LEU A 349 9.92 20.56 21.44
CA LEU A 349 11.06 19.61 21.50
C LEU A 349 11.42 19.18 22.94
N PRO A 350 11.52 20.09 23.94
CA PRO A 350 11.87 19.70 25.30
C PRO A 350 10.84 18.76 25.94
N SER A 351 9.57 18.84 25.53
CA SER A 351 8.47 18.04 26.07
C SER A 351 8.38 16.63 25.48
N LEU A 352 9.17 16.30 24.46
CA LEU A 352 9.18 14.98 23.83
C LEU A 352 9.93 13.91 24.63
N GLY A 353 10.78 14.30 25.58
CA GLY A 353 11.63 13.36 26.33
C GLY A 353 12.40 12.43 25.40
N ASN A 354 12.28 11.12 25.63
CA ASN A 354 12.97 10.08 24.84
C ASN A 354 12.55 10.03 23.37
N LEU A 355 11.40 10.59 22.99
CA LEU A 355 10.97 10.62 21.59
C LEU A 355 11.82 11.58 20.74
N ASN A 356 12.52 12.52 21.38
CA ASN A 356 13.33 13.52 20.68
C ASN A 356 14.44 12.87 19.82
N GLN A 357 14.97 11.71 20.21
CA GLN A 357 15.99 10.98 19.44
C GLN A 357 15.52 10.52 18.05
N TYR A 358 14.20 10.34 17.89
CA TYR A 358 13.59 9.92 16.64
C TYR A 358 13.20 11.09 15.74
N VAL A 359 13.30 12.34 16.22
CA VAL A 359 12.89 13.52 15.47
C VAL A 359 13.76 13.69 14.22
N ARG A 360 13.11 13.89 13.07
CA ARG A 360 13.74 14.20 11.78
C ARG A 360 13.07 15.43 11.17
N GLU A 361 13.81 16.18 10.36
CA GLU A 361 13.25 17.31 9.60
C GLU A 361 12.37 16.86 8.43
N GLN A 362 12.65 15.66 7.91
CA GLN A 362 11.91 15.00 6.84
C GLN A 362 11.90 13.48 7.05
N VAL A 363 10.82 12.82 6.65
CA VAL A 363 10.65 11.35 6.73
C VAL A 363 10.12 10.80 5.41
N THR A 364 10.38 9.53 5.12
CA THR A 364 9.80 8.86 3.93
C THR A 364 8.63 7.97 4.34
N SER A 365 7.40 8.40 4.04
CA SER A 365 6.19 7.62 4.26
C SER A 365 5.63 7.11 2.94
N LEU A 366 5.49 5.78 2.79
CA LEU A 366 4.90 5.11 1.62
C LEU A 366 5.45 5.61 0.27
N GLY A 367 6.75 5.89 0.21
CA GLY A 367 7.46 6.37 -0.97
C GLY A 367 7.44 7.88 -1.21
N VAL A 368 6.71 8.65 -0.38
CA VAL A 368 6.65 10.12 -0.42
C VAL A 368 7.52 10.69 0.70
N ILE A 369 8.24 11.79 0.42
CA ILE A 369 9.03 12.47 1.46
C ILE A 369 8.20 13.61 2.02
N LEU A 370 7.91 13.54 3.31
CA LEU A 370 7.20 14.58 4.06
C LEU A 370 8.23 15.41 4.82
N ASP A 371 8.15 16.73 4.71
CA ASP A 371 8.92 17.69 5.50
C ASP A 371 8.03 18.37 6.55
N SER A 372 8.67 18.97 7.55
CA SER A 372 7.99 19.58 8.70
C SER A 372 7.01 20.71 8.35
N ASP A 373 7.14 21.32 7.17
CA ASP A 373 6.24 22.38 6.68
C ASP A 373 5.21 21.86 5.66
N LEU A 374 5.19 20.55 5.40
CA LEU A 374 4.41 19.88 4.34
C LEU A 374 4.57 20.56 2.96
N SER A 375 5.75 21.10 2.68
CA SER A 375 6.03 21.80 1.42
C SER A 375 6.21 20.83 0.24
N LEU A 376 6.51 19.56 0.54
CA LEU A 376 6.83 18.47 -0.39
C LEU A 376 8.00 18.80 -1.33
N LYS A 377 8.79 19.84 -1.02
CA LYS A 377 9.96 20.25 -1.82
C LYS A 377 11.02 19.14 -1.88
N PRO A 378 11.39 18.45 -0.78
CA PRO A 378 12.37 17.37 -0.85
C PRO A 378 11.90 16.22 -1.74
N HIS A 379 10.61 15.88 -1.68
CA HIS A 379 10.01 14.87 -2.55
C HIS A 379 10.08 15.27 -4.02
N ILE A 380 9.63 16.48 -4.36
CA ILE A 380 9.68 17.02 -5.72
C ILE A 380 11.11 17.04 -6.25
N ASN A 381 12.09 17.43 -5.43
CA ASN A 381 13.50 17.41 -5.82
C ASN A 381 14.01 15.99 -6.12
N LYS A 382 13.64 14.99 -5.30
CA LYS A 382 13.97 13.58 -5.54
C LYS A 382 13.35 13.08 -6.86
N VAL A 383 12.05 13.31 -7.06
CA VAL A 383 11.35 12.96 -8.32
C VAL A 383 12.03 13.63 -9.52
N THR A 384 12.38 14.91 -9.38
CA THR A 384 13.09 15.68 -10.42
C THR A 384 14.43 15.07 -10.79
N LYS A 385 15.28 14.77 -9.78
CA LYS A 385 16.59 14.16 -10.00
C LYS A 385 16.46 12.81 -10.71
N THR A 386 15.55 11.95 -10.25
CA THR A 386 15.33 10.62 -10.83
C THR A 386 14.74 10.71 -12.24
N ALA A 387 13.77 11.60 -12.48
CA ALA A 387 13.16 11.76 -13.80
C ALA A 387 14.18 12.26 -14.83
N TYR A 388 15.00 13.25 -14.51
CA TYR A 388 16.07 13.70 -15.42
C TYR A 388 17.15 12.65 -15.64
N PHE A 389 17.47 11.81 -14.66
CA PHE A 389 18.32 10.64 -14.87
C PHE A 389 17.76 9.72 -15.95
N HIS A 390 16.47 9.37 -15.86
CA HIS A 390 15.83 8.53 -16.88
C HIS A 390 15.70 9.24 -18.23
N LEU A 391 15.33 10.52 -18.27
CA LEU A 391 15.27 11.29 -19.53
C LEU A 391 16.61 11.28 -20.26
N ARG A 392 17.73 11.44 -19.55
CA ARG A 392 19.08 11.35 -20.15
C ARG A 392 19.35 9.96 -20.74
N ASN A 393 18.96 8.90 -20.04
CA ASN A 393 19.14 7.54 -20.54
C ASN A 393 18.26 7.26 -21.75
N ILE A 394 17.00 7.72 -21.74
CA ILE A 394 16.10 7.60 -22.90
C ILE A 394 16.66 8.43 -24.07
N ALA A 395 17.20 9.63 -23.82
CA ALA A 395 17.77 10.47 -24.86
C ALA A 395 18.93 9.79 -25.60
N LYS A 396 19.78 9.04 -24.88
CA LYS A 396 20.88 8.27 -25.50
C LYS A 396 20.38 7.20 -26.48
N VAL A 397 19.28 6.52 -26.15
CA VAL A 397 18.72 5.47 -27.01
C VAL A 397 17.68 6.01 -28.00
N ARG A 398 17.21 7.24 -27.82
CA ARG A 398 16.15 7.88 -28.63
C ARG A 398 16.37 7.78 -30.15
N PRO A 399 17.59 7.89 -30.70
CA PRO A 399 17.83 7.72 -32.15
C PRO A 399 17.45 6.34 -32.68
N PHE A 400 17.52 5.31 -31.84
CA PHE A 400 17.25 3.91 -32.19
C PHE A 400 15.81 3.47 -31.88
N LEU A 401 14.96 4.39 -31.45
CA LEU A 401 13.59 4.10 -31.03
C LEU A 401 12.56 4.73 -31.96
N THR A 402 11.52 3.95 -32.23
CA THR A 402 10.27 4.45 -32.82
C THR A 402 9.58 5.44 -31.85
N LYS A 403 8.70 6.31 -32.36
CA LYS A 403 7.91 7.22 -31.50
C LYS A 403 7.08 6.43 -30.47
N PRO A 404 6.34 5.36 -30.83
CA PRO A 404 5.59 4.56 -29.86
C PRO A 404 6.44 3.91 -28.77
N ASP A 405 7.63 3.39 -29.09
CA ASP A 405 8.50 2.78 -28.09
C ASP A 405 9.14 3.83 -27.17
N ALA A 406 9.52 4.99 -27.70
CA ALA A 406 9.94 6.12 -26.89
C ALA A 406 8.82 6.61 -25.96
N GLU A 407 7.58 6.64 -26.44
CA GLU A 407 6.41 7.01 -25.64
C GLU A 407 6.19 6.03 -24.47
N LYS A 408 6.29 4.72 -24.71
CA LYS A 408 6.25 3.70 -23.65
C LYS A 408 7.30 3.98 -22.57
N LEU A 409 8.54 4.32 -22.95
CA LEU A 409 9.60 4.65 -21.99
C LEU A 409 9.30 5.94 -21.22
N VAL A 410 8.82 7.00 -21.89
CA VAL A 410 8.46 8.26 -21.23
C VAL A 410 7.31 8.03 -20.25
N HIS A 411 6.28 7.26 -20.61
CA HIS A 411 5.20 6.94 -19.69
C HIS A 411 5.65 6.08 -18.51
N ALA A 412 6.42 5.02 -18.77
CA ALA A 412 6.91 4.10 -17.75
C ALA A 412 7.88 4.77 -16.76
N PHE A 413 8.75 5.66 -17.24
CA PHE A 413 9.79 6.25 -16.39
C PHE A 413 9.49 7.67 -15.91
N ILE A 414 8.69 8.45 -16.64
CA ILE A 414 8.44 9.87 -16.31
C ILE A 414 7.02 10.06 -15.84
N THR A 415 6.03 9.75 -16.67
CA THR A 415 4.62 9.97 -16.36
C THR A 415 4.19 9.23 -15.09
N SER A 416 4.57 7.96 -14.95
CA SER A 416 4.29 7.16 -13.74
C SER A 416 4.81 7.79 -12.44
N ARG A 417 5.97 8.48 -12.51
CA ARG A 417 6.57 9.17 -11.35
C ARG A 417 5.89 10.49 -11.05
N LEU A 418 5.45 11.21 -12.09
CA LEU A 418 4.69 12.45 -11.93
C LEU A 418 3.29 12.19 -11.35
N ASP A 419 2.72 11.01 -11.62
CA ASP A 419 1.37 10.65 -11.19
C ASP A 419 1.31 9.88 -9.86
N TYR A 420 2.44 9.38 -9.36
CA TYR A 420 2.49 8.67 -8.09
C TYR A 420 2.20 9.62 -6.93
N CYS A 421 1.10 9.37 -6.19
CA CYS A 421 0.65 10.18 -5.05
C CYS A 421 0.50 11.68 -5.36
N ASN A 422 0.16 12.05 -6.60
CA ASN A 422 0.08 13.45 -6.99
C ASN A 422 -1.15 14.18 -6.42
N ALA A 423 -2.13 13.46 -5.84
CA ALA A 423 -3.18 14.06 -5.02
C ALA A 423 -2.65 14.85 -3.82
N LEU A 424 -1.44 14.54 -3.33
CA LEU A 424 -0.84 15.25 -2.20
C LEU A 424 -0.38 16.67 -2.57
N PHE A 425 -0.26 16.98 -3.87
CA PHE A 425 0.19 18.28 -4.35
C PHE A 425 -0.95 19.32 -4.44
N THR A 426 -2.17 18.99 -3.99
CA THR A 426 -3.30 19.92 -3.93
C THR A 426 -2.94 21.19 -3.16
N GLY A 427 -3.29 22.35 -3.72
CA GLY A 427 -3.03 23.66 -3.11
C GLY A 427 -1.56 24.07 -2.95
N LEU A 428 -0.60 23.28 -3.46
CA LEU A 428 0.79 23.71 -3.46
C LEU A 428 0.99 24.95 -4.35
N PRO A 429 1.90 25.88 -4.01
CA PRO A 429 2.21 27.03 -4.85
C PRO A 429 2.68 26.60 -6.24
N LYS A 430 2.28 27.34 -7.29
CA LYS A 430 2.71 27.08 -8.68
C LYS A 430 4.23 26.92 -8.81
N LYS A 431 4.99 27.79 -8.13
CA LYS A 431 6.47 27.73 -8.06
C LYS A 431 7.01 26.39 -7.51
N SER A 432 6.29 25.75 -6.60
CA SER A 432 6.70 24.45 -6.04
C SER A 432 6.56 23.33 -7.06
N ILE A 433 5.46 23.32 -7.83
CA ILE A 433 5.17 22.28 -8.84
C ILE A 433 5.80 22.56 -10.21
N GLU A 434 6.36 23.75 -10.43
CA GLU A 434 7.01 24.15 -11.69
C GLU A 434 8.09 23.15 -12.15
N LYS A 435 8.89 22.63 -11.20
CA LYS A 435 9.90 21.61 -11.53
C LYS A 435 9.29 20.36 -12.17
N LEU A 436 8.11 19.94 -11.70
CA LEU A 436 7.38 18.82 -12.27
C LEU A 436 6.90 19.14 -13.70
N GLN A 437 6.43 20.37 -13.94
CA GLN A 437 6.06 20.81 -15.28
C GLN A 437 7.26 20.80 -16.24
N LEU A 438 8.43 21.25 -15.79
CA LEU A 438 9.65 21.24 -16.59
C LEU A 438 10.09 19.81 -16.96
N ILE A 439 9.89 18.84 -16.07
CA ILE A 439 10.12 17.41 -16.37
C ILE A 439 9.17 16.94 -17.48
N GLN A 440 7.87 17.23 -17.35
CA GLN A 440 6.88 16.87 -18.37
C GLN A 440 7.22 17.49 -19.72
N ASN A 441 7.55 18.78 -19.72
CA ASN A 441 7.98 19.53 -20.91
C ASN A 441 9.19 18.87 -21.57
N SER A 442 10.20 18.48 -20.78
CA SER A 442 11.38 17.80 -21.28
C SER A 442 11.05 16.42 -21.87
N GLY A 443 10.14 15.67 -21.24
CA GLY A 443 9.64 14.40 -21.76
C GLY A 443 8.90 14.56 -23.08
N ALA A 444 8.06 15.58 -23.21
CA ALA A 444 7.34 15.88 -24.44
C ALA A 444 8.31 16.23 -25.57
N ARG A 445 9.26 17.15 -25.34
CA ARG A 445 10.29 17.51 -26.33
C ARG A 445 11.13 16.31 -26.77
N LEU A 446 11.53 15.45 -25.83
CA LEU A 446 12.29 14.25 -26.15
C LEU A 446 11.49 13.30 -27.05
N LEU A 447 10.20 13.14 -26.77
CA LEU A 447 9.31 12.27 -27.54
C LEU A 447 9.13 12.80 -28.97
N THR A 448 8.80 14.09 -29.12
CA THR A 448 8.49 14.73 -30.39
C THR A 448 9.71 15.25 -31.15
N LYS A 449 10.90 15.20 -30.54
CA LYS A 449 12.14 15.80 -31.06
C LYS A 449 12.03 17.32 -31.28
N THR A 450 11.13 17.98 -30.55
CA THR A 450 10.97 19.45 -30.58
C THR A 450 12.22 20.15 -30.05
N ARG A 451 12.67 21.23 -30.71
CA ARG A 451 13.86 22.00 -30.29
C ARG A 451 13.61 22.65 -28.93
N LYS A 452 14.69 22.95 -28.20
CA LYS A 452 14.63 23.50 -26.83
C LYS A 452 13.85 24.81 -26.72
N MET A 453 13.98 25.69 -27.72
CA MET A 453 13.42 27.05 -27.70
C MET A 453 11.98 27.15 -28.23
N GLU A 454 11.46 26.11 -28.87
CA GLU A 454 10.09 26.12 -29.39
C GLU A 454 9.07 26.17 -28.26
N HIS A 455 7.92 26.81 -28.47
CA HIS A 455 6.90 26.91 -27.45
C HIS A 455 6.34 25.52 -27.07
N ILE A 456 6.27 25.21 -25.77
CA ILE A 456 5.94 23.85 -25.33
C ILE A 456 4.44 23.56 -25.32
N THR A 457 3.60 24.59 -25.17
CA THR A 457 2.14 24.44 -25.03
C THR A 457 1.51 23.72 -26.22
N PRO A 458 1.81 24.07 -27.50
CA PRO A 458 1.31 23.34 -28.67
C PRO A 458 1.71 21.85 -28.66
N VAL A 459 2.92 21.53 -28.23
CA VAL A 459 3.42 20.15 -28.17
C VAL A 459 2.65 19.33 -27.15
N LEU A 460 2.38 19.89 -25.97
CA LEU A 460 1.58 19.20 -24.95
C LEU A 460 0.12 19.02 -25.40
N ALA A 461 -0.45 20.01 -26.10
CA ALA A 461 -1.77 19.93 -26.67
C ALA A 461 -1.85 18.82 -27.75
N GLU A 462 -0.91 18.77 -28.70
CA GLU A 462 -0.84 17.73 -29.74
C GLU A 462 -0.74 16.32 -29.12
N LEU A 463 0.06 16.17 -28.07
CA LEU A 463 0.20 14.90 -27.33
C LEU A 463 -1.02 14.57 -26.45
N HIS A 464 -2.01 15.46 -26.32
CA HIS A 464 -3.14 15.33 -25.40
C HIS A 464 -2.70 15.14 -23.94
N TRP A 465 -1.62 15.81 -23.53
CA TRP A 465 -1.03 15.72 -22.19
C TRP A 465 -1.45 16.91 -21.34
N LEU A 466 -2.26 16.68 -20.30
CA LEU A 466 -2.62 17.72 -19.33
C LEU A 466 -1.37 18.31 -18.64
N PRO A 467 -1.29 19.64 -18.42
CA PRO A 467 -0.26 20.22 -17.57
C PRO A 467 -0.35 19.66 -16.15
N VAL A 468 0.77 19.65 -15.42
CA VAL A 468 0.89 19.02 -14.10
C VAL A 468 -0.18 19.51 -13.11
N SER A 469 -0.50 20.81 -13.10
CA SER A 469 -1.57 21.33 -12.25
C SER A 469 -2.92 20.67 -12.51
N TYR A 470 -3.28 20.48 -13.77
CA TYR A 470 -4.52 19.82 -14.16
C TYR A 470 -4.47 18.30 -13.93
N ARG A 471 -3.29 17.68 -13.91
CA ARG A 471 -3.13 16.27 -13.50
C ARG A 471 -3.41 16.08 -12.01
N ILE A 472 -3.02 17.04 -11.17
CA ILE A 472 -3.33 17.07 -9.74
C ILE A 472 -4.85 17.22 -9.54
N ASP A 473 -5.48 18.16 -10.26
CA ASP A 473 -6.94 18.33 -10.23
C ASP A 473 -7.66 17.07 -10.69
N PHE A 474 -7.22 16.47 -11.80
CA PHE A 474 -7.75 15.21 -12.30
C PHE A 474 -7.73 14.13 -11.23
N LYS A 475 -6.62 14.00 -10.49
CA LYS A 475 -6.50 12.99 -9.44
C LYS A 475 -7.40 13.27 -8.25
N ALA A 476 -7.41 14.50 -7.75
CA ALA A 476 -8.26 14.89 -6.62
C ALA A 476 -9.74 14.63 -6.93
N LEU A 477 -10.18 15.02 -8.14
CA LEU A 477 -11.54 14.81 -8.62
C LEU A 477 -11.86 13.32 -8.85
N LEU A 478 -10.91 12.51 -9.31
CA LEU A 478 -11.08 11.07 -9.41
C LEU A 478 -11.25 10.40 -8.04
N LEU A 479 -10.53 10.87 -7.02
CA LEU A 479 -10.72 10.40 -5.64
C LEU A 479 -12.11 10.79 -5.13
N VAL A 480 -12.59 12.00 -5.42
CA VAL A 480 -13.97 12.41 -5.08
C VAL A 480 -15.00 11.53 -5.76
N PHE A 481 -14.92 11.35 -7.09
CA PHE A 481 -15.85 10.50 -7.84
C PHE A 481 -15.88 9.09 -7.26
N LYS A 482 -14.71 8.52 -6.96
CA LYS A 482 -14.63 7.19 -6.35
C LYS A 482 -15.29 7.17 -4.97
N ALA A 483 -15.06 8.16 -4.14
CA ALA A 483 -15.61 8.22 -2.79
C ALA A 483 -17.14 8.31 -2.79
N VAL A 484 -17.73 9.19 -3.62
CA VAL A 484 -19.19 9.35 -3.69
C VAL A 484 -19.91 8.14 -4.32
N ASN A 485 -19.19 7.29 -5.06
CA ASN A 485 -19.72 6.08 -5.68
C ASN A 485 -19.31 4.77 -4.96
N GLY A 486 -18.79 4.83 -3.72
CA GLY A 486 -18.40 3.63 -2.97
C GLY A 486 -17.18 2.87 -3.53
N LEU A 487 -16.37 3.52 -4.38
CA LEU A 487 -15.16 2.99 -5.01
C LEU A 487 -13.87 3.52 -4.36
N ALA A 488 -13.96 4.09 -3.15
CA ALA A 488 -12.84 4.53 -2.33
C ALA A 488 -12.98 4.02 -0.89
N PRO A 489 -11.91 4.07 -0.09
CA PRO A 489 -11.97 3.75 1.33
C PRO A 489 -12.92 4.70 2.06
N CYS A 490 -13.63 4.20 3.08
CA CYS A 490 -14.57 5.01 3.85
C CYS A 490 -13.90 6.23 4.48
N TYR A 491 -12.64 6.15 4.92
CA TYR A 491 -11.93 7.33 5.46
C TYR A 491 -11.70 8.47 4.45
N ILE A 492 -11.75 8.21 3.13
CA ILE A 492 -11.77 9.26 2.10
C ILE A 492 -13.18 9.81 1.91
N ALA A 493 -14.19 8.93 1.90
CA ALA A 493 -15.58 9.34 1.82
C ALA A 493 -15.99 10.21 3.02
N ASP A 494 -15.59 9.84 4.23
CA ASP A 494 -15.85 10.58 5.48
C ASP A 494 -15.20 11.98 5.50
N ALA A 495 -14.15 12.18 4.70
CA ALA A 495 -13.53 13.50 4.55
C ALA A 495 -14.34 14.45 3.66
N LEU A 496 -15.38 13.95 3.00
CA LEU A 496 -16.29 14.68 2.14
C LEU A 496 -17.68 14.69 2.80
N SER A 497 -18.43 15.77 2.58
CA SER A 497 -19.82 15.85 3.07
C SER A 497 -20.71 16.35 1.96
N SER A 498 -21.87 15.72 1.79
CA SER A 498 -22.88 16.19 0.84
C SER A 498 -23.34 17.59 1.18
N TYR A 499 -23.57 18.42 0.16
CA TYR A 499 -24.15 19.73 0.36
C TYR A 499 -25.66 19.60 0.62
N THR A 500 -26.12 20.03 1.79
CA THR A 500 -27.53 20.14 2.13
C THR A 500 -27.93 21.62 2.15
N PRO A 501 -28.75 22.10 1.20
CA PRO A 501 -29.17 23.50 1.20
C PRO A 501 -30.17 23.76 2.34
N ALA A 502 -30.10 24.95 2.95
CA ALA A 502 -31.00 25.35 4.04
C ALA A 502 -32.48 25.50 3.61
N ARG A 503 -32.75 25.54 2.30
CA ARG A 503 -34.07 25.56 1.67
C ARG A 503 -34.04 24.62 0.47
N ALA A 504 -35.15 23.96 0.13
CA ALA A 504 -35.24 23.13 -1.07
C ALA A 504 -35.04 24.02 -2.32
N LEU A 505 -33.86 23.91 -2.92
CA LEU A 505 -33.45 24.65 -4.12
C LEU A 505 -33.16 23.63 -5.23
N ARG A 506 -33.25 24.04 -6.50
CA ARG A 506 -32.89 23.20 -7.67
C ARG A 506 -31.45 22.67 -7.63
N SER A 507 -30.57 23.24 -6.80
CA SER A 507 -29.20 22.78 -6.57
C SER A 507 -29.07 21.61 -5.58
N ALA A 508 -30.16 21.19 -4.92
CA ALA A 508 -30.15 20.08 -3.96
C ALA A 508 -29.76 18.74 -4.62
N ASP A 509 -30.18 18.52 -5.87
CA ASP A 509 -29.95 17.26 -6.59
C ASP A 509 -28.69 17.28 -7.49
N ALA A 510 -27.92 18.37 -7.50
CA ALA A 510 -26.80 18.58 -8.42
C ALA A 510 -25.48 17.85 -8.04
N GLY A 511 -25.53 16.95 -7.03
CA GLY A 511 -24.38 16.19 -6.55
C GLY A 511 -23.26 17.04 -5.94
N LEU A 512 -23.60 18.18 -5.32
CA LEU A 512 -22.62 19.12 -4.76
C LEU A 512 -22.09 18.66 -3.40
N LEU A 513 -20.87 19.08 -3.08
CA LEU A 513 -20.22 18.81 -1.80
C LEU A 513 -20.13 20.08 -0.96
N ARG A 514 -20.25 19.93 0.37
CA ARG A 514 -19.99 21.00 1.32
C ARG A 514 -18.51 21.38 1.26
N ILE A 515 -18.24 22.67 1.11
CA ILE A 515 -16.90 23.23 1.27
C ILE A 515 -16.79 23.70 2.73
N PRO A 516 -15.91 23.10 3.55
CA PRO A 516 -15.73 23.54 4.92
C PRO A 516 -15.10 24.94 4.96
N ASP A 517 -15.27 25.66 6.07
CA ASP A 517 -14.55 26.92 6.28
C ASP A 517 -13.05 26.62 6.43
N ALA A 518 -12.23 27.25 5.59
CA ALA A 518 -10.78 27.07 5.67
C ALA A 518 -10.25 27.84 6.90
N PRO A 519 -9.61 27.17 7.89
CA PRO A 519 -9.07 27.85 9.07
C PRO A 519 -7.93 28.82 8.70
N SER A 520 -7.30 28.61 7.54
CA SER A 520 -6.24 29.44 6.97
C SER A 520 -6.27 29.38 5.44
N LYS A 521 -6.15 30.55 4.79
CA LYS A 521 -6.26 30.71 3.32
C LYS A 521 -5.26 29.90 2.49
N ARG A 522 -4.14 29.45 3.07
CA ARG A 522 -3.08 28.75 2.29
C ARG A 522 -3.04 27.26 2.59
N ILE A 523 -2.74 26.89 3.83
CA ILE A 523 -2.55 25.47 4.18
C ILE A 523 -3.89 24.77 4.38
N GLY A 524 -4.89 25.45 4.95
CA GLY A 524 -6.24 24.91 5.10
C GLY A 524 -6.90 24.67 3.73
N GLU A 525 -6.80 25.63 2.80
CA GLU A 525 -7.33 25.46 1.44
C GLU A 525 -6.62 24.36 0.62
N SER A 526 -5.41 23.97 1.03
CA SER A 526 -4.67 22.88 0.40
C SER A 526 -5.09 21.49 0.89
N ALA A 527 -5.78 21.40 2.04
CA ALA A 527 -6.30 20.12 2.55
C ALA A 527 -7.28 19.49 1.55
N PHE A 528 -7.28 18.16 1.44
CA PHE A 528 -8.12 17.45 0.47
C PHE A 528 -9.61 17.74 0.69
N SER A 529 -10.06 17.75 1.96
CA SER A 529 -11.45 18.03 2.35
C SER A 529 -11.92 19.44 2.01
N TYR A 530 -11.02 20.37 1.69
CA TYR A 530 -11.37 21.69 1.17
C TYR A 530 -11.16 21.78 -0.35
N TYR A 531 -9.97 21.43 -0.81
CA TYR A 531 -9.54 21.58 -2.19
C TYR A 531 -10.43 20.79 -3.14
N ALA A 532 -10.71 19.52 -2.80
CA ALA A 532 -11.39 18.61 -3.70
C ALA A 532 -12.89 18.97 -3.85
N PRO A 533 -13.67 19.27 -2.77
CA PRO A 533 -15.03 19.81 -2.91
C PRO A 533 -15.11 21.10 -3.73
N LYS A 534 -14.18 22.04 -3.53
CA LYS A 534 -14.13 23.30 -4.29
C LYS A 534 -13.95 23.04 -5.80
N ARG A 535 -13.08 22.11 -6.18
CA ARG A 535 -12.90 21.71 -7.58
C ARG A 535 -14.08 20.92 -8.12
N TRP A 536 -14.66 20.03 -7.32
CA TRP A 536 -15.80 19.18 -7.70
C TRP A 536 -17.04 20.02 -8.01
N ASN A 537 -17.33 21.01 -7.18
CA ASN A 537 -18.47 21.90 -7.37
C ASN A 537 -18.34 22.79 -8.61
N ALA A 538 -17.11 23.02 -9.09
CA ALA A 538 -16.83 23.75 -10.32
C ALA A 538 -16.99 22.90 -11.60
N LEU A 539 -17.20 21.58 -11.48
CA LEU A 539 -17.45 20.73 -12.64
C LEU A 539 -18.87 20.96 -13.21
N PRO A 540 -19.06 20.80 -14.53
CA PRO A 540 -20.38 20.66 -15.11
C PRO A 540 -21.13 19.45 -14.51
N GLN A 541 -22.45 19.59 -14.34
CA GLN A 541 -23.31 18.56 -13.76
C GLN A 541 -23.20 17.21 -14.49
N HIS A 542 -23.24 17.21 -15.83
CA HIS A 542 -23.15 15.98 -16.63
C HIS A 542 -21.84 15.19 -16.43
N ILE A 543 -20.76 15.83 -15.95
CA ILE A 543 -19.51 15.15 -15.61
C ILE A 543 -19.63 14.53 -14.21
N ARG A 544 -20.25 15.23 -13.25
CA ARG A 544 -20.47 14.71 -11.89
C ARG A 544 -21.38 13.49 -11.89
N GLU A 545 -22.37 13.47 -12.78
CA GLU A 545 -23.38 12.42 -12.93
C GLU A 545 -22.95 11.28 -13.88
N ALA A 546 -21.66 11.21 -14.22
CA ALA A 546 -21.15 10.14 -15.08
C ALA A 546 -21.47 8.75 -14.51
N GLU A 547 -22.07 7.89 -15.34
CA GLU A 547 -22.57 6.56 -14.95
C GLU A 547 -21.47 5.56 -14.54
N SER A 548 -20.22 5.80 -14.96
CA SER A 548 -19.10 4.93 -14.62
C SER A 548 -17.80 5.71 -14.47
N ILE A 549 -16.86 5.10 -13.76
CA ILE A 549 -15.53 5.68 -13.56
C ILE A 549 -14.78 5.94 -14.88
N ASP A 550 -15.01 5.12 -15.91
CA ASP A 550 -14.31 5.27 -17.19
C ASP A 550 -14.93 6.38 -18.03
N ILE A 551 -16.26 6.54 -17.99
CA ILE A 551 -16.96 7.70 -18.58
C ILE A 551 -16.49 8.98 -17.87
N PHE A 552 -16.45 8.98 -16.53
CA PHE A 552 -15.98 10.10 -15.73
C PHE A 552 -14.56 10.51 -16.09
N LYS A 553 -13.60 9.57 -16.12
CA LYS A 553 -12.20 9.85 -16.50
C LYS A 553 -12.11 10.51 -17.88
N ARG A 554 -12.87 10.01 -18.86
CA ARG A 554 -12.85 10.55 -20.23
C ARG A 554 -13.40 11.97 -20.27
N GLN A 555 -14.59 12.18 -19.73
CA GLN A 555 -15.24 13.50 -19.70
C GLN A 555 -14.40 14.51 -18.91
N LEU A 556 -13.90 14.12 -17.74
CA LEU A 556 -13.04 14.96 -16.91
C LEU A 556 -11.74 15.34 -17.64
N LYS A 557 -11.09 14.37 -18.31
CA LYS A 557 -9.87 14.67 -19.09
C LYS A 557 -10.17 15.69 -20.18
N THR A 558 -11.25 15.51 -20.94
CA THR A 558 -11.66 16.45 -21.98
C THR A 558 -11.94 17.84 -21.41
N TYR A 559 -12.69 17.93 -20.31
CA TYR A 559 -13.00 19.20 -19.65
C TYR A 559 -11.73 19.94 -19.20
N LEU A 560 -10.83 19.26 -18.49
CA LEU A 560 -9.58 19.86 -18.02
C LEU A 560 -8.62 20.19 -19.17
N PHE A 561 -8.68 19.44 -20.27
CA PHE A 561 -7.87 19.70 -21.46
C PHE A 561 -8.32 21.00 -22.14
N ASN A 562 -9.63 21.18 -22.33
CA ASN A 562 -10.18 22.41 -22.88
C ASN A 562 -9.82 23.61 -21.99
N GLN A 563 -9.98 23.49 -20.67
CA GLN A 563 -9.58 24.53 -19.71
C GLN A 563 -8.09 24.89 -19.72
N ALA A 564 -7.22 24.00 -20.23
CA ALA A 564 -5.77 24.20 -20.24
C ALA A 564 -5.25 24.79 -21.56
N TYR A 565 -5.95 24.59 -22.67
CA TYR A 565 -5.46 24.86 -24.02
C TYR A 565 -6.43 25.63 -24.92
N THR A 566 -7.68 25.81 -24.49
CA THR A 566 -8.70 26.64 -25.13
C THR A 566 -8.97 27.84 -24.24
#